data_AF-A0A1V4V0J3-F1
#
_entry.id   AF-A0A1V4V0J3-F1
#
_cell.length_a   1.000
_cell.length_b   1.000
_cell.length_c   1.000
_cell.angle_alpha   90.00
_cell.angle_beta   90.00
_cell.angle_gamma   90.00
#
_symmetry.space_group_name_H-M   'P 1'
#
loop_
_entity.id
_entity.type
_entity.pdbx_description
1 polymer ?
#
loop_
_entity_poly.entity_id
_entity_poly.type
_entity_poly.pdbx_seq_one_letter_code
_entity_poly.pdbx_strand_id
1 'polypeptide(L)'
;MTQLSYLNLEEPFGREGDDLVLPLATKGYTPKGILDTMNHRMIYLPFGILAILLLALLLWASVALLFFGALSTAFTRMGFSWSDALLLLAASLVGAGMNIPLFTLESKVPVVREAFVRSFGMVYRVPVMKTVTNETTVAVNVGGALIPVLVSAYLLLSYPTAAAVALGGTAIVALVTYTVARPIRGLGIATPIFIPPLAAAASALLLTAAFSPIPEGRFVTAYVGGVLGTLIGADLLNLPRISDLGAPVASIGGAGTFDGIFLTGVIAVLIV
;
A
#
# COMPACT_ATOMS: atom_id res chain seq x y z
N MET A 1 54.83 10.68 -50.20
CA MET A 1 54.25 10.99 -51.53
C MET A 1 52.81 11.39 -51.27
N THR A 2 52.36 12.62 -51.56
CA THR A 2 52.98 13.73 -52.30
C THR A 2 52.47 15.05 -51.67
N GLN A 3 53.31 15.89 -51.05
CA GLN A 3 54.17 16.94 -51.63
C GLN A 3 53.41 18.06 -52.37
N LEU A 4 53.27 19.22 -51.71
CA LEU A 4 53.02 20.59 -52.22
C LEU A 4 52.52 21.47 -51.04
N SER A 5 52.73 22.79 -51.03
CA SER A 5 53.99 23.52 -50.76
C SER A 5 53.65 24.99 -50.41
N TYR A 6 54.42 25.55 -49.49
CA TYR A 6 54.28 26.86 -48.81
C TYR A 6 54.28 28.17 -49.64
N LEU A 7 54.00 29.28 -48.92
CA LEU A 7 54.47 30.69 -49.11
C LEU A 7 53.67 31.56 -50.14
N ASN A 8 53.06 32.70 -49.74
CA ASN A 8 53.58 34.10 -49.50
C ASN A 8 53.59 34.97 -50.78
N LEU A 9 53.29 36.29 -50.80
CA LEU A 9 52.76 37.29 -49.84
C LEU A 9 51.63 38.11 -50.58
N GLU A 10 51.30 39.42 -50.51
CA GLU A 10 51.74 40.70 -49.87
C GLU A 10 50.53 41.64 -49.64
N GLU A 11 50.69 42.73 -48.87
CA GLU A 11 49.86 43.96 -48.93
C GLU A 11 50.76 45.16 -49.30
N PRO A 12 50.23 46.28 -49.86
CA PRO A 12 50.07 47.49 -49.00
C PRO A 12 49.01 48.56 -49.39
N PHE A 13 48.49 49.27 -48.37
CA PHE A 13 48.17 50.73 -48.29
C PHE A 13 47.20 51.49 -49.24
N GLY A 14 46.48 52.47 -48.65
CA GLY A 14 45.85 53.66 -49.30
C GLY A 14 44.32 53.57 -49.48
N ARG A 15 43.39 54.26 -48.78
CA ARG A 15 43.32 55.53 -48.00
C ARG A 15 42.87 56.77 -48.80
N GLU A 16 41.56 57.06 -48.79
CA GLU A 16 40.82 58.35 -48.93
C GLU A 16 39.32 57.99 -49.08
N GLY A 17 38.31 58.72 -48.58
CA GLY A 17 38.27 59.91 -47.71
C GLY A 17 36.82 60.16 -47.21
N ASP A 18 36.68 61.06 -46.23
CA ASP A 18 35.48 61.44 -45.46
C ASP A 18 34.22 61.79 -46.31
N ASP A 19 32.96 61.75 -45.84
CA ASP A 19 32.49 62.31 -44.55
C ASP A 19 31.16 61.68 -44.02
N LEU A 20 30.86 61.89 -42.74
CA LEU A 20 29.61 61.43 -42.10
C LEU A 20 28.49 62.48 -42.19
N VAL A 21 27.32 62.11 -42.76
CA VAL A 21 26.07 62.87 -42.57
C VAL A 21 24.95 61.94 -42.10
N LEU A 22 24.48 62.19 -40.88
CA LEU A 22 23.34 61.52 -40.26
C LEU A 22 22.06 62.35 -40.54
N PRO A 23 20.96 61.70 -40.94
CA PRO A 23 19.67 62.10 -40.38
C PRO A 23 18.85 60.91 -39.87
N LEU A 24 17.97 61.20 -38.90
CA LEU A 24 17.13 60.21 -38.24
C LEU A 24 16.07 59.61 -39.15
N ALA A 25 15.84 58.29 -39.04
CA ALA A 25 14.61 57.62 -39.43
C ALA A 25 14.15 56.69 -38.29
N THR A 26 12.84 56.62 -38.02
CA THR A 26 12.32 56.06 -36.76
C THR A 26 11.45 54.82 -36.93
N LYS A 27 11.48 53.96 -35.90
CA LYS A 27 10.53 52.88 -35.56
C LYS A 27 10.40 51.69 -36.53
N GLY A 28 10.27 50.49 -35.93
CA GLY A 28 9.26 49.53 -36.39
C GLY A 28 9.70 48.12 -36.76
N TYR A 29 10.43 47.40 -35.90
CA TYR A 29 10.55 45.95 -36.05
C TYR A 29 10.39 45.22 -34.70
N THR A 30 9.24 44.58 -34.51
CA THR A 30 9.00 43.60 -33.44
C THR A 30 8.93 42.20 -34.06
N PRO A 31 9.78 41.24 -33.68
CA PRO A 31 9.78 39.91 -34.25
C PRO A 31 8.48 39.16 -33.88
N LYS A 32 7.60 38.99 -34.86
CA LYS A 32 6.27 38.38 -34.69
C LYS A 32 6.33 36.86 -34.80
N GLY A 33 6.96 36.21 -33.82
CA GLY A 33 7.05 34.75 -33.73
C GLY A 33 7.78 34.29 -32.45
N ILE A 34 7.67 32.99 -32.14
CA ILE A 34 8.27 32.35 -30.94
C ILE A 34 7.64 32.78 -29.60
N LEU A 35 6.32 32.97 -29.55
CA LEU A 35 5.52 32.86 -28.32
C LEU A 35 4.20 32.11 -28.60
N ASP A 36 3.70 31.42 -27.57
CA ASP A 36 2.38 30.79 -27.41
C ASP A 36 1.87 29.81 -28.49
N THR A 37 2.44 28.60 -28.48
CA THR A 37 1.69 27.36 -28.71
C THR A 37 1.16 26.75 -27.40
N MET A 38 0.66 27.59 -26.49
CA MET A 38 -0.05 27.14 -25.29
C MET A 38 -1.35 26.43 -25.68
N ASN A 39 -1.34 25.09 -25.64
CA ASN A 39 -2.50 24.23 -25.88
C ASN A 39 -3.58 24.44 -24.80
N HIS A 40 -4.44 25.43 -24.99
CA HIS A 40 -5.59 25.73 -24.15
C HIS A 40 -6.68 24.66 -24.30
N ARG A 41 -6.46 23.49 -23.67
CA ARG A 41 -7.48 22.44 -23.56
C ARG A 41 -8.63 22.93 -22.68
N MET A 42 -9.69 23.43 -23.29
CA MET A 42 -10.92 23.83 -22.60
C MET A 42 -11.65 22.58 -22.10
N ILE A 43 -11.40 22.22 -20.84
CA ILE A 43 -12.08 21.11 -20.17
C ILE A 43 -13.46 21.59 -19.72
N TYR A 44 -14.45 21.44 -20.61
CA TYR A 44 -15.85 21.60 -20.24
C TYR A 44 -16.30 20.40 -19.39
N LEU A 45 -16.66 20.65 -18.14
CA LEU A 45 -17.38 19.68 -17.31
C LEU A 45 -18.83 19.60 -17.83
N PRO A 46 -19.30 18.45 -18.35
CA PRO A 46 -20.65 18.32 -18.92
C PRO A 46 -21.77 18.31 -17.85
N PHE A 47 -21.39 18.30 -16.57
CA PHE A 47 -22.28 18.30 -15.42
C PHE A 47 -21.84 19.39 -14.43
N GLY A 48 -22.79 20.08 -13.80
CA GLY A 48 -22.49 21.02 -12.72
C GLY A 48 -21.85 20.33 -11.51
N ILE A 49 -21.05 21.05 -10.73
CA ILE A 49 -20.28 20.53 -9.59
C ILE A 49 -21.15 19.71 -8.63
N LEU A 50 -22.37 20.15 -8.35
CA LEU A 50 -23.33 19.42 -7.51
C LEU A 50 -23.66 18.02 -8.06
N ALA A 51 -23.87 17.88 -9.37
CA ALA A 51 -24.16 16.59 -10.00
C ALA A 51 -22.94 15.67 -9.99
N ILE A 52 -21.72 16.22 -10.09
CA ILE A 52 -20.47 15.45 -9.95
C ILE A 52 -20.29 14.96 -8.50
N LEU A 53 -20.59 15.80 -7.50
CA LEU A 53 -20.55 15.39 -6.09
C LEU A 53 -21.61 14.32 -5.76
N LEU A 54 -22.83 14.45 -6.31
CA LEU A 54 -23.89 13.44 -6.17
C LEU A 54 -23.50 12.12 -6.86
N LEU A 55 -22.90 12.16 -8.05
CA LEU A 55 -22.38 10.99 -8.75
C LEU A 55 -21.24 10.33 -7.97
N ALA A 56 -20.30 11.10 -7.44
CA ALA A 56 -19.20 10.59 -6.61
C ALA A 56 -19.72 9.92 -5.32
N LEU A 57 -20.71 10.52 -4.66
CA LEU A 57 -21.36 9.93 -3.48
C LEU A 57 -22.12 8.63 -3.83
N LEU A 58 -22.85 8.61 -4.95
CA LEU A 58 -23.59 7.43 -5.42
C LEU A 58 -22.64 6.27 -5.78
N LEU A 59 -21.53 6.57 -6.47
CA LEU A 59 -20.49 5.58 -6.79
C LEU A 59 -19.80 5.07 -5.53
N TRP A 60 -19.45 5.95 -4.59
CA TRP A 60 -18.87 5.55 -3.30
C TRP A 60 -19.81 4.65 -2.50
N ALA A 61 -21.09 5.01 -2.39
CA ALA A 61 -22.10 4.21 -1.69
C ALA A 61 -22.31 2.84 -2.37
N SER A 62 -22.30 2.81 -3.71
CA SER A 62 -22.42 1.58 -4.49
C SER A 62 -21.23 0.64 -4.28
N VAL A 63 -20.00 1.17 -4.31
CA VAL A 63 -18.78 0.39 -4.01
C VAL A 63 -18.78 -0.10 -2.56
N ALA A 64 -19.21 0.73 -1.60
CA ALA A 64 -19.32 0.33 -0.19
C ALA A 64 -20.34 -0.81 0.01
N LEU A 65 -21.52 -0.73 -0.62
CA LEU A 65 -22.54 -1.77 -0.56
C LEU A 65 -22.08 -3.07 -1.22
N LEU A 66 -21.39 -3.01 -2.37
CA LEU A 66 -20.83 -4.18 -3.05
C LEU A 66 -19.74 -4.85 -2.20
N PHE A 67 -18.84 -4.08 -1.60
CA PHE A 67 -17.80 -4.59 -0.70
C PHE A 67 -18.41 -5.24 0.54
N PHE A 68 -19.38 -4.58 1.18
CA PHE A 68 -20.09 -5.09 2.36
C PHE A 68 -20.85 -6.39 2.05
N GLY A 69 -21.54 -6.45 0.91
CA GLY A 69 -22.20 -7.67 0.42
C GLY A 69 -21.23 -8.82 0.14
N ALA A 70 -20.07 -8.52 -0.45
CA ALA A 70 -19.02 -9.52 -0.69
C ALA A 70 -18.45 -10.07 0.64
N LEU A 71 -18.12 -9.20 1.60
CA LEU A 71 -17.61 -9.65 2.90
C LEU A 71 -18.67 -10.49 3.67
N SER A 72 -19.94 -10.08 3.67
CA SER A 72 -21.03 -10.87 4.26
C SER A 72 -21.22 -12.23 3.56
N THR A 73 -21.07 -12.27 2.23
CA THR A 73 -21.11 -13.52 1.45
C THR A 73 -19.97 -14.46 1.82
N ALA A 74 -18.77 -13.94 2.11
CA ALA A 74 -17.65 -14.76 2.58
C ALA A 74 -17.93 -15.39 3.95
N PHE A 75 -18.42 -14.61 4.93
CA PHE A 75 -18.76 -15.15 6.25
C PHE A 75 -19.92 -16.16 6.20
N THR A 76 -20.98 -15.89 5.44
CA THR A 76 -22.11 -16.83 5.31
C THR A 76 -21.74 -18.14 4.61
N ARG A 77 -20.79 -18.13 3.64
CA ARG A 77 -20.20 -19.35 3.07
C ARG A 77 -19.42 -20.21 4.08
N MET A 78 -18.92 -19.61 5.16
CA MET A 78 -18.24 -20.33 6.25
C MET A 78 -19.20 -20.84 7.35
N GLY A 79 -20.52 -20.76 7.13
CA GLY A 79 -21.52 -21.27 8.06
C GLY A 79 -21.99 -20.27 9.13
N PHE A 80 -21.53 -19.02 9.11
CA PHE A 80 -22.08 -17.97 9.98
C PHE A 80 -23.48 -17.53 9.52
N SER A 81 -24.35 -17.11 10.45
CA SER A 81 -25.60 -16.46 10.04
C SER A 81 -25.33 -15.08 9.43
N TRP A 82 -26.29 -14.54 8.68
CA TRP A 82 -26.17 -13.17 8.14
C TRP A 82 -26.00 -12.14 9.27
N SER A 83 -26.68 -12.32 10.41
CA SER A 83 -26.50 -11.50 11.61
C SER A 83 -25.07 -11.58 12.17
N ASP A 84 -24.49 -12.78 12.28
CA ASP A 84 -23.13 -12.95 12.81
C ASP A 84 -22.09 -12.38 11.84
N ALA A 85 -22.29 -12.55 10.54
CA ALA A 85 -21.47 -11.94 9.49
C ALA A 85 -21.45 -10.41 9.59
N LEU A 86 -22.61 -9.78 9.81
CA LEU A 86 -22.72 -8.33 10.03
C LEU A 86 -22.01 -7.90 11.33
N LEU A 87 -22.20 -8.65 12.43
CA LEU A 87 -21.59 -8.33 13.74
C LEU A 87 -20.08 -8.50 13.72
N LEU A 88 -19.55 -9.57 13.13
CA LEU A 88 -18.12 -9.79 12.94
C LEU A 88 -17.51 -8.72 12.04
N LEU A 89 -18.18 -8.33 10.97
CA LEU A 89 -17.72 -7.25 10.07
C LEU A 89 -17.69 -5.89 10.78
N ALA A 90 -18.73 -5.56 11.55
CA ALA A 90 -18.75 -4.34 12.36
C ALA A 90 -17.68 -4.35 13.45
N ALA A 91 -17.49 -5.48 14.13
CA ALA A 91 -16.45 -5.66 15.15
C ALA A 91 -15.03 -5.56 14.54
N SER A 92 -14.79 -6.12 13.36
CA SER A 92 -13.52 -5.96 12.64
C SER A 92 -13.30 -4.51 12.19
N LEU A 93 -14.33 -3.79 11.72
CA LEU A 93 -14.20 -2.40 11.31
C LEU A 93 -13.90 -1.46 12.49
N VAL A 94 -14.59 -1.64 13.63
CA VAL A 94 -14.30 -0.87 14.87
C VAL A 94 -12.94 -1.27 15.44
N GLY A 95 -12.65 -2.58 15.48
CA GLY A 95 -11.39 -3.14 15.95
C GLY A 95 -10.18 -2.76 15.09
N ALA A 96 -10.36 -2.40 13.81
CA ALA A 96 -9.27 -1.94 12.95
C ALA A 96 -8.59 -0.66 13.49
N GLY A 97 -9.33 0.19 14.19
CA GLY A 97 -8.79 1.36 14.89
C GLY A 97 -8.09 1.04 16.22
N MET A 98 -8.16 -0.20 16.70
CA MET A 98 -7.68 -0.61 18.03
C MET A 98 -6.43 -1.49 17.92
N ASN A 99 -5.36 -1.09 18.59
CA ASN A 99 -4.09 -1.83 18.61
C ASN A 99 -3.69 -2.10 20.07
N ILE A 100 -3.52 -3.37 20.43
CA ILE A 100 -3.18 -3.81 21.79
C ILE A 100 -1.66 -4.03 21.84
N PRO A 101 -0.90 -3.31 22.70
CA PRO A 101 0.54 -3.54 22.83
C PRO A 101 0.83 -4.93 23.42
N LEU A 102 1.80 -5.62 22.85
CA LEU A 102 2.23 -6.96 23.29
C LEU A 102 3.57 -6.92 24.03
N PHE A 103 4.59 -6.31 23.41
CA PHE A 103 5.94 -6.21 23.95
C PHE A 103 6.73 -5.09 23.26
N THR A 104 7.85 -4.67 23.85
CA THR A 104 8.82 -3.77 23.21
C THR A 104 10.02 -4.56 22.69
N LEU A 105 10.61 -4.09 21.59
CA LEU A 105 11.87 -4.58 21.03
C LEU A 105 12.89 -3.45 21.02
N GLU A 106 14.16 -3.76 21.32
CA GLU A 106 15.25 -2.83 21.06
C GLU A 106 15.43 -2.64 19.55
N SER A 107 15.29 -1.40 19.08
CA SER A 107 15.54 -0.99 17.69
C SER A 107 17.05 -0.92 17.44
N LYS A 108 17.50 -1.34 16.25
CA LYS A 108 18.89 -1.12 15.81
C LYS A 108 19.08 0.21 15.09
N VAL A 109 17.99 0.94 14.84
CA VAL A 109 17.95 2.19 14.05
C VAL A 109 17.37 3.33 14.91
N PRO A 110 18.01 4.52 14.95
CA PRO A 110 17.51 5.66 15.72
C PRO A 110 16.08 6.05 15.29
N VAL A 111 15.16 6.02 16.25
CA VAL A 111 13.74 6.36 16.03
C VAL A 111 13.59 7.88 15.92
N VAL A 112 13.28 8.37 14.72
CA VAL A 112 13.11 9.81 14.46
C VAL A 112 11.77 10.30 15.03
N ARG A 113 11.81 10.98 16.18
CA ARG A 113 10.67 11.76 16.71
C ARG A 113 10.77 13.21 16.26
N GLU A 114 9.72 13.73 15.60
CA GLU A 114 9.54 15.18 15.45
C GLU A 114 9.35 15.83 16.82
N ALA A 115 10.04 16.94 17.08
CA ALA A 115 9.87 17.73 18.30
C ALA A 115 9.12 19.03 17.99
N PHE A 116 7.91 19.16 18.53
CA PHE A 116 7.10 20.37 18.41
C PHE A 116 7.58 21.43 19.41
N VAL A 117 8.44 22.34 18.96
CA VAL A 117 8.93 23.44 19.79
C VAL A 117 7.96 24.63 19.66
N ARG A 118 7.29 24.98 20.76
CA ARG A 118 6.49 26.22 20.83
C ARG A 118 7.40 27.40 21.15
N SER A 119 7.34 28.44 20.31
CA SER A 119 8.01 29.73 20.55
C SER A 119 7.17 30.84 19.94
N PHE A 120 7.05 31.99 20.63
CA PHE A 120 6.24 33.15 20.18
C PHE A 120 4.82 32.80 19.67
N GLY A 121 4.15 31.84 20.32
CA GLY A 121 2.80 31.37 19.94
C GLY A 121 2.75 30.45 18.72
N MET A 122 3.80 30.37 17.91
CA MET A 122 3.92 29.45 16.77
C MET A 122 4.44 28.08 17.20
N VAL A 123 3.97 27.04 16.50
CA VAL A 123 4.43 25.65 16.66
C VAL A 123 5.45 25.36 15.56
N TYR A 124 6.73 25.39 15.90
CA TYR A 124 7.79 25.03 14.99
C TYR A 124 8.00 23.51 15.01
N ARG A 125 7.84 22.87 13.85
CA ARG A 125 8.30 21.49 13.65
C ARG A 125 9.81 21.50 13.52
N VAL A 126 10.51 21.13 14.57
CA VAL A 126 11.97 21.02 14.55
C VAL A 126 12.32 19.53 14.49
N PRO A 127 13.04 19.05 13.46
CA PRO A 127 13.51 17.67 13.39
C PRO A 127 14.71 17.49 14.35
N VAL A 128 14.43 17.58 15.65
CA VAL A 128 15.43 17.37 16.71
C VAL A 128 15.77 15.89 16.76
N MET A 129 16.91 15.53 16.18
CA MET A 129 17.53 14.20 16.24
C MET A 129 17.98 13.86 17.67
N LYS A 130 17.03 13.76 18.61
CA LYS A 130 17.26 13.17 19.93
C LYS A 130 17.17 11.67 19.80
N THR A 131 18.27 10.98 20.07
CA THR A 131 18.31 9.53 20.33
C THR A 131 17.64 9.25 21.68
N VAL A 132 16.30 9.37 21.70
CA VAL A 132 15.46 8.75 22.73
C VAL A 132 15.59 7.23 22.59
N THR A 133 15.28 6.46 23.64
CA THR A 133 15.52 5.01 23.68
C THR A 133 15.05 4.31 22.40
N ASN A 134 15.94 3.46 21.89
CA ASN A 134 15.74 2.71 20.66
C ASN A 134 14.72 1.60 20.93
N GLU A 135 13.44 1.94 20.90
CA GLU A 135 12.35 1.02 21.22
C GLU A 135 11.27 1.03 20.14
N THR A 136 10.90 -0.16 19.67
CA THR A 136 9.72 -0.39 18.85
C THR A 136 8.70 -1.17 19.67
N THR A 137 7.54 -0.57 19.95
CA THR A 137 6.43 -1.31 20.56
C THR A 137 5.75 -2.17 19.50
N VAL A 138 5.77 -3.49 19.69
CA VAL A 138 4.98 -4.42 18.87
C VAL A 138 3.58 -4.53 19.48
N ALA A 139 2.57 -4.26 18.66
CA ALA A 139 1.16 -4.37 19.00
C ALA A 139 0.48 -5.39 18.08
N VAL A 140 -0.75 -5.80 18.43
CA VAL A 140 -1.66 -6.55 17.56
C VAL A 140 -2.92 -5.75 17.31
N ASN A 141 -3.36 -5.70 16.05
CA ASN A 141 -4.60 -5.04 15.68
C ASN A 141 -5.82 -5.91 16.00
N VAL A 142 -6.86 -5.33 16.59
CA VAL A 142 -8.06 -6.10 16.98
C VAL A 142 -8.84 -6.57 15.75
N GLY A 143 -9.03 -5.70 14.76
CA GLY A 143 -9.85 -5.99 13.58
C GLY A 143 -9.13 -6.78 12.48
N GLY A 144 -7.85 -6.48 12.26
CA GLY A 144 -7.02 -7.03 11.19
C GLY A 144 -6.23 -8.30 11.56
N ALA A 145 -6.02 -8.59 12.85
CA ALA A 145 -5.39 -9.83 13.32
C ALA A 145 -6.22 -10.60 14.37
N LEU A 146 -6.60 -9.98 15.50
CA LEU A 146 -7.18 -10.73 16.63
C LEU A 146 -8.53 -11.38 16.29
N ILE A 147 -9.49 -10.62 15.75
CA ILE A 147 -10.79 -11.16 15.31
C ILE A 147 -10.62 -12.25 14.23
N PRO A 148 -9.82 -12.05 13.15
CA PRO A 148 -9.52 -13.13 12.19
C PRO A 148 -8.97 -14.41 12.82
N VAL A 149 -8.08 -14.29 13.81
CA VAL A 149 -7.52 -15.46 14.53
C VAL A 149 -8.59 -16.14 15.37
N LEU A 150 -9.46 -15.39 16.06
CA LEU A 150 -10.58 -15.93 16.81
C LEU A 150 -11.61 -16.63 15.90
N VAL A 151 -11.93 -16.05 14.74
CA VAL A 151 -12.76 -16.70 13.71
C VAL A 151 -12.10 -17.97 13.19
N SER A 152 -10.78 -17.94 12.95
CA SER A 152 -10.03 -19.12 12.49
C SER A 152 -10.05 -20.25 13.53
N ALA A 153 -9.87 -19.92 14.81
CA ALA A 153 -9.95 -20.87 15.91
C ALA A 153 -11.38 -21.44 16.07
N TYR A 154 -12.41 -20.59 15.97
CA TYR A 154 -13.81 -21.03 15.95
C TYR A 154 -14.06 -22.03 14.81
N LEU A 155 -13.66 -21.71 13.57
CA LEU A 155 -13.85 -22.61 12.42
C LEU A 155 -13.11 -23.94 12.56
N LEU A 156 -11.89 -23.94 13.11
CA LEU A 156 -11.15 -25.17 13.41
C LEU A 156 -11.85 -26.05 14.46
N LEU A 157 -12.51 -25.45 15.45
CA LEU A 157 -13.29 -26.16 16.47
C LEU A 157 -14.65 -26.63 15.97
N SER A 158 -15.32 -25.84 15.11
CA SER A 158 -16.62 -26.18 14.49
C SER A 158 -16.50 -27.24 13.40
N TYR A 159 -15.38 -27.28 12.68
CA TYR A 159 -15.14 -28.20 11.57
C TYR A 159 -13.86 -29.05 11.80
N PRO A 160 -13.83 -29.90 12.84
CA PRO A 160 -12.63 -30.66 13.23
C PRO A 160 -12.13 -31.61 12.13
N THR A 161 -13.03 -32.10 11.26
CA THR A 161 -12.68 -32.91 10.07
C THR A 161 -11.93 -32.12 8.99
N ALA A 162 -12.07 -30.79 8.95
CA ALA A 162 -11.31 -29.91 8.07
C ALA A 162 -9.99 -29.44 8.71
N ALA A 163 -9.83 -29.55 10.04
CA ALA A 163 -8.74 -28.92 10.77
C ALA A 163 -7.33 -29.33 10.29
N ALA A 164 -7.09 -30.62 10.05
CA ALA A 164 -5.79 -31.09 9.53
C ALA A 164 -5.48 -30.51 8.14
N VAL A 165 -6.50 -30.38 7.28
CA VAL A 165 -6.37 -29.83 5.92
C VAL A 165 -6.18 -28.31 5.95
N ALA A 166 -6.90 -27.62 6.83
CA ALA A 166 -6.76 -26.19 7.10
C ALA A 166 -5.37 -25.82 7.65
N LEU A 167 -4.80 -26.65 8.53
CA LEU A 167 -3.43 -26.48 9.03
C LEU A 167 -2.36 -26.82 7.97
N GLY A 168 -2.62 -27.80 7.09
CA GLY A 168 -1.80 -28.03 5.89
C GLY A 168 -1.79 -26.82 4.95
N GLY A 169 -2.95 -26.24 4.67
CA GLY A 169 -3.08 -25.00 3.89
C GLY A 169 -2.37 -23.80 4.57
N THR A 170 -2.50 -23.69 5.89
CA THR A 170 -1.80 -22.68 6.71
C THR A 170 -0.29 -22.74 6.50
N ALA A 171 0.31 -23.94 6.52
CA ALA A 171 1.75 -24.12 6.31
C ALA A 171 2.21 -23.71 4.90
N ILE A 172 1.43 -24.06 3.85
CA ILE A 172 1.73 -23.66 2.47
C ILE A 172 1.65 -22.14 2.31
N VAL A 173 0.56 -21.52 2.78
CA VAL A 173 0.35 -20.07 2.68
C VAL A 173 1.38 -19.30 3.51
N ALA A 174 1.78 -19.80 4.67
CA ALA A 174 2.86 -19.20 5.46
C ALA A 174 4.20 -19.20 4.72
N LEU A 175 4.58 -20.32 4.10
CA LEU A 175 5.81 -20.41 3.30
C LEU A 175 5.76 -19.45 2.09
N VAL A 176 4.68 -19.47 1.32
CA VAL A 176 4.52 -18.57 0.16
C VAL A 176 4.57 -17.11 0.59
N THR A 177 3.78 -16.72 1.60
CA THR A 177 3.72 -15.34 2.10
C THR A 177 5.08 -14.86 2.60
N TYR A 178 5.81 -15.69 3.36
CA TYR A 178 7.14 -15.35 3.86
C TYR A 178 8.16 -15.08 2.75
N THR A 179 8.10 -15.80 1.62
CA THR A 179 9.02 -15.55 0.49
C THR A 179 8.76 -14.23 -0.24
N VAL A 180 7.50 -13.76 -0.28
CA VAL A 180 7.10 -12.53 -0.97
C VAL A 180 6.98 -11.31 -0.05
N ALA A 181 6.94 -11.50 1.26
CA ALA A 181 6.97 -10.43 2.25
C ALA A 181 8.25 -9.59 2.13
N ARG A 182 8.12 -8.27 2.30
CA ARG A 182 9.22 -7.31 2.25
C ARG A 182 9.13 -6.34 3.43
N PRO A 183 10.15 -6.28 4.31
CA PRO A 183 10.23 -5.24 5.34
C PRO A 183 10.54 -3.88 4.68
N ILE A 184 9.68 -2.88 4.90
CA ILE A 184 9.78 -1.53 4.33
C ILE A 184 9.84 -0.50 5.46
N ARG A 185 10.93 0.27 5.52
CA ARG A 185 11.16 1.30 6.55
C ARG A 185 10.03 2.32 6.57
N GLY A 186 9.55 2.64 7.78
CA GLY A 186 8.43 3.55 7.99
C GLY A 186 7.04 3.03 7.59
N LEU A 187 6.93 1.83 7.00
CA LEU A 187 5.64 1.23 6.59
C LEU A 187 5.31 -0.07 7.35
N GLY A 188 6.31 -0.88 7.70
CA GLY A 188 6.11 -2.19 8.33
C GLY A 188 6.56 -3.34 7.43
N ILE A 189 5.82 -4.45 7.45
CA ILE A 189 6.02 -5.58 6.53
C ILE A 189 4.94 -5.49 5.45
N ALA A 190 5.34 -5.45 4.18
CA ALA A 190 4.44 -5.38 3.05
C ALA A 190 4.40 -6.71 2.29
N THR A 191 3.20 -7.15 1.91
CA THR A 191 2.96 -8.33 1.07
C THR A 191 2.20 -7.92 -0.21
N PRO A 192 2.50 -8.52 -1.38
CA PRO A 192 1.72 -8.27 -2.59
C PRO A 192 0.26 -8.76 -2.42
N ILE A 193 -0.70 -7.85 -2.50
CA ILE A 193 -2.10 -8.03 -2.05
C ILE A 193 -2.81 -9.29 -2.58
N PHE A 194 -2.47 -9.77 -3.78
CA PHE A 194 -3.11 -10.94 -4.39
C PHE A 194 -2.36 -12.26 -4.17
N ILE A 195 -1.10 -12.27 -3.76
CA ILE A 195 -0.34 -13.53 -3.67
C ILE A 195 -0.83 -14.43 -2.52
N PRO A 196 -0.97 -13.95 -1.26
CA PRO A 196 -1.50 -14.79 -0.18
C PRO A 196 -2.95 -15.28 -0.42
N PRO A 197 -3.92 -14.46 -0.92
CA PRO A 197 -5.27 -14.97 -1.23
C PRO A 197 -5.30 -16.01 -2.34
N LEU A 198 -4.51 -15.84 -3.41
CA LEU A 198 -4.42 -16.84 -4.48
C LEU A 198 -3.76 -18.13 -3.98
N ALA A 199 -2.71 -18.03 -3.15
CA ALA A 199 -2.09 -19.19 -2.52
C ALA A 199 -3.06 -19.93 -1.58
N ALA A 200 -3.89 -19.20 -0.82
CA ALA A 200 -4.88 -19.77 0.08
C ALA A 200 -6.03 -20.45 -0.66
N ALA A 201 -6.58 -19.80 -1.70
CA ALA A 201 -7.61 -20.38 -2.56
C ALA A 201 -7.10 -21.64 -3.28
N ALA A 202 -5.89 -21.60 -3.86
CA ALA A 202 -5.28 -22.75 -4.51
C ALA A 202 -4.99 -23.90 -3.52
N SER A 203 -4.46 -23.59 -2.33
CA SER A 203 -4.23 -24.60 -1.28
C SER A 203 -5.55 -25.24 -0.83
N ALA A 204 -6.61 -24.45 -0.66
CA ALA A 204 -7.92 -24.96 -0.30
C ALA A 204 -8.50 -25.88 -1.38
N LEU A 205 -8.51 -25.46 -2.64
CA LEU A 205 -9.00 -26.26 -3.76
C LEU A 205 -8.24 -27.59 -3.89
N LEU A 206 -6.91 -27.55 -3.87
CA LEU A 206 -6.07 -28.74 -4.05
C LEU A 206 -6.13 -29.70 -2.85
N LEU A 207 -6.00 -29.20 -1.62
CA LEU A 207 -5.95 -30.06 -0.44
C LEU A 207 -7.33 -30.62 -0.06
N THR A 208 -8.43 -29.89 -0.28
CA THR A 208 -9.77 -30.46 -0.06
C THR A 208 -10.13 -31.51 -1.11
N ALA A 209 -9.81 -31.27 -2.39
CA ALA A 209 -10.01 -32.27 -3.43
C ALA A 209 -9.22 -33.57 -3.18
N ALA A 210 -8.04 -33.50 -2.55
CA ALA A 210 -7.21 -34.66 -2.25
C ALA A 210 -7.54 -35.35 -0.92
N PHE A 211 -7.92 -34.61 0.13
CA PHE A 211 -7.94 -35.13 1.52
C PHE A 211 -9.23 -34.86 2.31
N SER A 212 -10.10 -33.95 1.87
CA SER A 212 -11.38 -33.67 2.56
C SER A 212 -12.37 -33.02 1.59
N PRO A 213 -13.07 -33.82 0.75
CA PRO A 213 -13.93 -33.32 -0.33
C PRO A 213 -15.28 -32.75 0.16
N ILE A 214 -15.35 -32.34 1.42
CA ILE A 214 -16.52 -31.73 2.06
C ILE A 214 -16.60 -30.26 1.60
N PRO A 215 -17.72 -29.78 1.03
CA PRO A 215 -17.83 -28.41 0.49
C PRO A 215 -17.47 -27.32 1.51
N GLU A 216 -17.97 -27.44 2.73
CA GLU A 216 -17.73 -26.51 3.85
C GLU A 216 -16.24 -26.47 4.22
N GLY A 217 -15.57 -27.63 4.18
CA GLY A 217 -14.14 -27.78 4.43
C GLY A 217 -13.26 -26.94 3.50
N ARG A 218 -13.75 -26.59 2.29
CA ARG A 218 -13.06 -25.71 1.35
C ARG A 218 -13.06 -24.26 1.81
N PHE A 219 -14.21 -23.74 2.24
CA PHE A 219 -14.30 -22.37 2.76
C PHE A 219 -13.50 -22.23 4.08
N VAL A 220 -13.58 -23.23 4.97
CA VAL A 220 -12.76 -23.30 6.18
C VAL A 220 -11.27 -23.31 5.84
N THR A 221 -10.82 -24.17 4.92
CA THR A 221 -9.39 -24.25 4.53
C THR A 221 -8.92 -22.96 3.86
N ALA A 222 -9.75 -22.31 3.04
CA ALA A 222 -9.41 -21.04 2.38
C ALA A 222 -9.25 -19.91 3.40
N TYR A 223 -10.19 -19.78 4.35
CA TYR A 223 -10.11 -18.73 5.37
C TYR A 223 -8.99 -18.98 6.38
N VAL A 224 -8.97 -20.15 7.03
CA VAL A 224 -8.00 -20.47 8.07
C VAL A 224 -6.58 -20.51 7.50
N GLY A 225 -6.41 -21.18 6.35
CA GLY A 225 -5.14 -21.22 5.63
C GLY A 225 -4.68 -19.82 5.19
N GLY A 226 -5.61 -18.98 4.73
CA GLY A 226 -5.36 -17.59 4.38
C GLY A 226 -4.94 -16.72 5.56
N VAL A 227 -5.76 -16.67 6.62
CA VAL A 227 -5.56 -15.82 7.80
C VAL A 227 -4.34 -16.26 8.59
N LEU A 228 -4.29 -17.52 9.05
CA LEU A 228 -3.19 -18.00 9.88
C LEU A 228 -1.90 -18.09 9.07
N GLY A 229 -1.99 -18.50 7.80
CA GLY A 229 -0.84 -18.54 6.90
C GLY A 229 -0.25 -17.16 6.66
N THR A 230 -1.08 -16.14 6.40
CA THR A 230 -0.61 -14.77 6.22
C THR A 230 -0.06 -14.19 7.51
N LEU A 231 -0.70 -14.40 8.66
CA LEU A 231 -0.20 -13.96 9.96
C LEU A 231 1.19 -14.55 10.27
N ILE A 232 1.35 -15.86 10.07
CA ILE A 232 2.63 -16.55 10.31
C ILE A 232 3.69 -16.07 9.31
N GLY A 233 3.36 -16.08 8.01
CA GLY A 233 4.30 -15.83 6.93
C GLY A 233 4.69 -14.36 6.75
N ALA A 234 3.74 -13.44 6.85
CA ALA A 234 3.99 -12.01 6.80
C ALA A 234 4.61 -11.56 8.12
N ASP A 235 3.89 -11.64 9.23
CA ASP A 235 4.28 -10.94 10.45
C ASP A 235 5.19 -11.79 11.35
N LEU A 236 4.75 -12.97 11.80
CA LEU A 236 5.46 -13.70 12.87
C LEU A 236 6.87 -14.13 12.44
N LEU A 237 7.04 -14.63 11.22
CA LEU A 237 8.35 -15.02 10.67
C LEU A 237 9.25 -13.83 10.29
N ASN A 238 8.71 -12.59 10.25
CA ASN A 238 9.49 -11.37 10.02
C ASN A 238 9.68 -10.51 11.28
N LEU A 239 9.09 -10.86 12.44
CA LEU A 239 9.28 -10.14 13.72
C LEU A 239 10.74 -9.73 14.00
N PRO A 240 11.78 -10.58 13.80
CA PRO A 240 13.17 -10.18 14.06
C PRO A 240 13.67 -9.02 13.20
N ARG A 241 13.04 -8.78 12.04
CA ARG A 241 13.38 -7.70 11.08
C ARG A 241 12.68 -6.38 11.41
N ILE A 242 11.67 -6.37 12.28
CA ILE A 242 10.93 -5.16 12.66
C ILE A 242 11.81 -4.16 13.41
N SER A 243 12.74 -4.66 14.24
CA SER A 243 13.75 -3.85 14.95
C SER A 243 14.69 -3.05 14.03
N ASP A 244 14.73 -3.37 12.72
CA ASP A 244 15.58 -2.71 11.71
C ASP A 244 14.79 -1.69 10.86
N LEU A 245 13.49 -1.50 11.14
CA LEU A 245 12.60 -0.58 10.42
C LEU A 245 12.59 0.86 10.94
N GLY A 246 13.05 1.08 12.18
CA GLY A 246 13.12 2.41 12.83
C GLY A 246 11.76 3.03 13.22
N ALA A 247 10.69 2.23 13.28
CA ALA A 247 9.36 2.69 13.67
C ALA A 247 9.17 2.66 15.21
N PRO A 248 8.49 3.66 15.82
CA PRO A 248 8.21 3.65 17.26
C PRO A 248 7.16 2.59 17.66
N VAL A 249 6.27 2.24 16.74
CA VAL A 249 5.23 1.22 16.90
C VAL A 249 5.16 0.41 15.62
N ALA A 250 5.00 -0.90 15.74
CA ALA A 250 4.66 -1.81 14.64
C ALA A 250 3.44 -2.61 15.05
N SER A 251 2.41 -2.67 14.19
CA SER A 251 1.18 -3.41 14.49
C SER A 251 1.03 -4.63 13.61
N ILE A 252 1.02 -5.81 14.23
CA ILE A 252 0.70 -7.10 13.63
C ILE A 252 -0.75 -7.04 13.14
N GLY A 253 -0.95 -7.28 11.85
CA GLY A 253 -2.23 -7.10 11.16
C GLY A 253 -2.79 -5.69 11.20
N GLY A 254 -1.95 -4.65 11.25
CA GLY A 254 -2.36 -3.25 11.44
C GLY A 254 -1.66 -2.23 10.55
N ALA A 255 -1.20 -2.63 9.36
CA ALA A 255 -0.50 -1.72 8.42
C ALA A 255 -1.45 -0.77 7.64
N GLY A 256 -2.77 -0.88 7.85
CA GLY A 256 -3.79 -0.05 7.20
C GLY A 256 -5.19 -0.24 7.81
N THR A 257 -6.21 0.41 7.23
CA THR A 257 -7.60 0.37 7.74
C THR A 257 -8.30 -0.98 7.56
N PHE A 258 -7.78 -1.84 6.68
CA PHE A 258 -7.99 -3.29 6.71
C PHE A 258 -6.67 -3.95 6.29
N ASP A 259 -6.24 -4.96 7.03
CA ASP A 259 -4.95 -5.60 6.81
C ASP A 259 -5.02 -6.78 5.83
N GLY A 260 -3.86 -7.10 5.23
CA GLY A 260 -3.68 -8.26 4.37
C GLY A 260 -4.08 -9.59 5.02
N ILE A 261 -3.94 -9.76 6.33
CA ILE A 261 -4.36 -10.97 7.05
C ILE A 261 -5.88 -11.21 6.94
N PHE A 262 -6.69 -10.24 7.39
CA PHE A 262 -8.16 -10.30 7.28
C PHE A 262 -8.61 -10.42 5.82
N LEU A 263 -8.07 -9.55 4.96
CA LEU A 263 -8.48 -9.48 3.56
C LEU A 263 -8.10 -10.75 2.78
N THR A 264 -7.00 -11.42 3.13
CA THR A 264 -6.61 -12.70 2.53
C THR A 264 -7.63 -13.79 2.78
N GLY A 265 -8.09 -13.96 4.03
CA GLY A 265 -9.13 -14.95 4.35
C GLY A 265 -10.42 -14.71 3.58
N VAL A 266 -10.88 -13.45 3.54
CA VAL A 266 -12.11 -13.06 2.81
C VAL A 266 -11.97 -13.29 1.31
N ILE A 267 -10.91 -12.80 0.67
CA ILE A 267 -10.71 -12.95 -0.78
C ILE A 267 -10.56 -14.43 -1.15
N ALA A 268 -9.86 -15.23 -0.35
CA ALA A 268 -9.71 -16.66 -0.60
C ALA A 268 -11.06 -17.40 -0.59
N VAL A 269 -11.97 -17.08 0.35
CA VAL A 269 -13.33 -17.68 0.42
C VAL A 269 -14.23 -17.24 -0.75
N LEU A 270 -14.01 -16.05 -1.31
CA LEU A 270 -14.76 -15.54 -2.46
C LEU A 270 -14.31 -16.14 -3.81
N ILE A 271 -13.13 -16.76 -3.87
CA ILE A 271 -12.58 -17.40 -5.08
C ILE A 271 -13.05 -18.87 -5.23
N VAL A 272 -13.43 -19.54 -4.15
CA VAL A 272 -13.58 -21.01 -4.07
C VAL A 272 -15.01 -21.56 -4.03
#